data_AF-A0AAD6CTA5-F1
#
_entry.id   AF-A0AAD6CTA5-F1
#
_cell.length_a   1.000
_cell.length_b   1.000
_cell.length_c   1.000
_cell.angle_alpha   90.00
_cell.angle_beta   90.00
_cell.angle_gamma   90.00
#
_symmetry.space_group_name_H-M   'P 1'
#
loop_
_entity.id
_entity.type
_entity.pdbx_description
1 polymer ?
#
loop_
_entity_poly.entity_id
_entity_poly.type
_entity_poly.pdbx_seq_one_letter_code
_entity_poly.pdbx_strand_id
1 'polypeptide(L)'
;MTNDPQFHLFDQLPTELRLAVWRECLSHRVVELDYAWDEGAYLVILPTPCELRKTTKINRRPPIISWVCRESRLIAFEASHCLDMDSEPHLNTRWSSDLRLKKLRINPSRDAIHLNWTPCYEPSYQYSGSALDCLAWNAASLKGRGSLMFDYLDNAFDGEAPIEDRIEALQRLKNGAVVMRIIVVHTTFEKAMKSGLFGLLGDAPIQLVDISDEVRIGALMDFAERCESEIKGSIIKKQDFHRDSVESVKTILKGKLSKHFLPKEPRHYLTYIPP
;
A
#
# COMPACT_ATOMS: atom_id res chain seq x y z
N MET A 1 -13.93 -39.41 -7.14
CA MET A 1 -14.44 -38.51 -6.10
C MET A 1 -13.73 -38.87 -4.82
N THR A 2 -12.59 -38.24 -4.55
CA THR A 2 -11.84 -38.44 -3.31
C THR A 2 -12.53 -37.63 -2.22
N ASN A 3 -13.00 -38.29 -1.16
CA ASN A 3 -13.50 -37.63 0.04
C ASN A 3 -12.38 -36.74 0.60
N ASP A 4 -12.50 -35.43 0.43
CA ASP A 4 -11.66 -34.51 1.19
C ASP A 4 -11.94 -34.75 2.68
N PRO A 5 -10.91 -34.98 3.51
CA PRO A 5 -11.11 -35.13 4.94
C PRO A 5 -11.62 -33.80 5.50
N GLN A 6 -12.92 -33.70 5.68
CA GLN A 6 -13.54 -32.55 6.33
C GLN A 6 -13.07 -32.53 7.80
N PHE A 7 -12.37 -31.46 8.20
CA PHE A 7 -11.85 -31.32 9.55
C PHE A 7 -13.01 -31.06 10.53
N HIS A 8 -13.63 -32.12 11.04
CA HIS A 8 -14.79 -32.05 11.95
C HIS A 8 -14.44 -31.71 13.41
N LEU A 9 -13.14 -31.67 13.75
CA LEU A 9 -12.69 -31.44 15.12
C LEU A 9 -12.78 -29.96 15.53
N PHE A 10 -12.88 -29.04 14.57
CA PHE A 10 -12.97 -27.61 14.88
C PHE A 10 -14.14 -27.29 15.78
N ASP A 11 -15.33 -27.84 15.49
CA ASP A 11 -16.54 -27.60 16.28
C ASP A 11 -16.50 -28.26 17.66
N GLN A 12 -15.59 -29.21 17.88
CA GLN A 12 -15.38 -29.87 19.17
C GLN A 12 -14.40 -29.12 20.07
N LEU A 13 -13.70 -28.11 19.55
CA LEU A 13 -12.80 -27.29 20.35
C LEU A 13 -13.61 -26.41 21.33
N PRO A 14 -13.11 -26.20 22.55
CA PRO A 14 -13.60 -25.16 23.44
C PRO A 14 -13.72 -23.81 22.73
N THR A 15 -14.73 -23.04 23.09
CA THR A 15 -15.05 -21.75 22.45
C THR A 15 -13.84 -20.81 22.43
N GLU A 16 -13.05 -20.79 23.50
CA GLU A 16 -11.84 -19.97 23.62
C GLU A 16 -10.83 -20.29 22.51
N LEU A 17 -10.63 -21.59 22.21
CA LEU A 17 -9.72 -22.03 21.16
C LEU A 17 -10.28 -21.71 19.77
N ARG A 18 -11.57 -21.92 19.54
CA ARG A 18 -12.21 -21.57 18.24
C ARG A 18 -12.09 -20.08 17.95
N LEU A 19 -12.36 -19.22 18.95
CA LEU A 19 -12.19 -17.78 18.84
C LEU A 19 -10.72 -17.38 18.65
N ALA A 20 -9.78 -18.06 19.32
CA ALA A 20 -8.35 -17.84 19.11
C ALA A 20 -7.94 -18.17 17.67
N VAL A 21 -8.36 -19.32 17.13
CA VAL A 21 -8.12 -19.67 15.72
C VAL A 21 -8.66 -18.59 14.78
N TRP A 22 -9.89 -18.12 14.98
CA TRP A 22 -10.44 -17.06 14.12
C TRP A 22 -9.67 -15.75 14.19
N ARG A 23 -9.15 -15.38 15.38
CA ARG A 23 -8.30 -14.20 15.52
C ARG A 23 -6.97 -14.37 14.79
N GLU A 24 -6.40 -15.56 14.78
CA GLU A 24 -5.17 -15.86 14.03
C GLU A 24 -5.39 -15.88 12.50
N CYS A 25 -6.59 -16.24 12.05
CA CYS A 25 -6.93 -16.17 10.63
C CYS A 25 -7.13 -14.73 10.09
N LEU A 26 -7.07 -13.69 10.94
CA LEU A 26 -7.14 -12.30 10.47
C LEU A 26 -5.83 -11.91 9.77
N SER A 27 -5.94 -11.49 8.51
CA SER A 27 -4.79 -11.03 7.73
C SER A 27 -4.19 -9.71 8.23
N HIS A 28 -2.90 -9.53 7.94
CA HIS A 28 -2.23 -8.23 7.95
C HIS A 28 -2.45 -7.58 6.60
N ARG A 29 -3.23 -6.50 6.54
CA ARG A 29 -3.56 -5.85 5.27
C ARG A 29 -2.89 -4.49 5.16
N VAL A 30 -2.59 -4.13 3.92
CA VAL A 30 -2.25 -2.77 3.54
C VAL A 30 -3.54 -2.08 3.15
N VAL A 31 -3.96 -1.08 3.92
CA VAL A 31 -5.16 -0.28 3.64
C VAL A 31 -4.75 0.95 2.85
N GLU A 32 -5.22 1.08 1.63
CA GLU A 32 -4.92 2.25 0.80
C GLU A 32 -5.78 3.45 1.22
N LEU A 33 -5.21 4.66 1.19
CA LEU A 33 -5.92 5.92 1.35
C LEU A 33 -6.61 6.36 0.05
N ASP A 34 -6.11 5.89 -1.08
CA ASP A 34 -6.47 6.34 -2.42
C ASP A 34 -6.18 5.27 -3.46
N TYR A 35 -6.74 5.43 -4.65
CA TYR A 35 -6.49 4.52 -5.76
C TYR A 35 -5.08 4.74 -6.33
N ALA A 36 -4.32 3.66 -6.53
CA ALA A 36 -3.11 3.70 -7.34
C ALA A 36 -3.43 4.18 -8.76
N TRP A 37 -2.66 5.15 -9.27
CA TRP A 37 -2.84 5.62 -10.64
C TRP A 37 -2.20 4.63 -11.63
N ASP A 38 -3.03 4.09 -12.52
CA ASP A 38 -2.63 3.09 -13.51
C ASP A 38 -1.45 3.54 -14.37
N GLU A 39 -1.40 4.81 -14.81
CA GLU A 39 -0.32 5.31 -15.68
C GLU A 39 1.01 5.45 -14.93
N GLY A 40 0.96 5.91 -13.68
CA GLY A 40 2.13 6.07 -12.81
C GLY A 40 2.77 4.72 -12.42
N ALA A 41 1.97 3.67 -12.20
CA ALA A 41 2.49 2.34 -11.89
C ALA A 41 3.25 1.68 -13.05
N TYR A 42 2.91 2.01 -14.30
CA TYR A 42 3.55 1.43 -15.49
C TYR A 42 4.58 2.36 -16.16
N LEU A 43 4.66 3.65 -15.77
CA LEU A 43 5.51 4.67 -16.40
C LEU A 43 5.31 4.72 -17.93
N VAL A 44 4.07 4.59 -18.43
CA VAL A 44 3.77 4.52 -19.88
C VAL A 44 2.68 5.48 -20.29
N ILE A 45 2.86 6.08 -21.46
CA ILE A 45 1.79 6.70 -22.25
C ILE A 45 0.88 5.58 -22.77
N LEU A 46 -0.40 5.65 -22.39
CA LEU A 46 -1.53 4.77 -22.71
C LEU A 46 -1.43 3.87 -23.98
N PRO A 47 -2.03 2.66 -23.96
CA PRO A 47 -2.93 2.12 -22.92
C PRO A 47 -2.21 1.40 -21.78
N THR A 48 -2.68 1.57 -20.55
CA THR A 48 -2.24 0.79 -19.39
C THR A 48 -2.71 -0.66 -19.52
N PRO A 49 -1.88 -1.65 -19.16
CA PRO A 49 -2.24 -3.07 -19.33
C PRO A 49 -3.34 -3.54 -18.37
N CYS A 50 -3.62 -2.83 -17.26
CA CYS A 50 -4.72 -3.15 -16.35
C CYS A 50 -5.21 -1.94 -15.52
N GLU A 51 -6.39 -2.08 -14.89
CA GLU A 51 -7.00 -1.11 -13.97
C GLU A 51 -6.77 -1.52 -12.49
N LEU A 52 -5.83 -0.86 -11.80
CA LEU A 52 -5.45 -1.12 -10.40
C LEU A 52 -6.58 -0.79 -9.42
N ARG A 53 -7.48 0.12 -9.79
CA ARG A 53 -8.70 0.42 -9.04
C ARG A 53 -9.52 -0.83 -8.69
N LYS A 54 -9.47 -1.88 -9.52
CA LYS A 54 -10.13 -3.17 -9.21
C LYS A 54 -9.51 -3.84 -7.99
N THR A 55 -8.19 -3.83 -7.86
CA THR A 55 -7.46 -4.39 -6.71
C THR A 55 -7.81 -3.63 -5.43
N THR A 56 -7.80 -2.29 -5.46
CA THR A 56 -8.21 -1.47 -4.31
C THR A 56 -9.65 -1.78 -3.87
N LYS A 57 -10.58 -1.98 -4.82
CA LYS A 57 -11.96 -2.39 -4.49
C LYS A 57 -12.04 -3.76 -3.83
N ILE A 58 -11.21 -4.73 -4.24
CA ILE A 58 -11.15 -6.06 -3.63
C ILE A 58 -10.56 -5.97 -2.22
N ASN A 59 -9.46 -5.25 -2.07
CA ASN A 59 -8.74 -5.05 -0.81
C ASN A 59 -9.62 -4.45 0.30
N ARG A 60 -10.60 -3.61 -0.07
CA ARG A 60 -11.54 -2.98 0.86
C ARG A 60 -12.68 -3.88 1.35
N ARG A 61 -12.84 -5.07 0.80
CA ARG A 61 -13.88 -6.01 1.23
C ARG A 61 -13.60 -6.52 2.65
N PRO A 62 -14.62 -6.99 3.38
CA PRO A 62 -14.39 -7.72 4.62
C PRO A 62 -13.49 -8.94 4.35
N PRO A 63 -12.63 -9.34 5.30
CA PRO A 63 -11.77 -10.51 5.14
C PRO A 63 -12.60 -11.76 4.89
N ILE A 64 -12.04 -12.74 4.18
CA ILE A 64 -12.79 -13.93 3.73
C ILE A 64 -13.40 -14.69 4.91
N ILE A 65 -12.73 -14.71 6.06
CA ILE A 65 -13.25 -15.37 7.26
C ILE A 65 -14.62 -14.83 7.70
N SER A 66 -14.98 -13.58 7.36
CA SER A 66 -16.29 -13.00 7.71
C SER A 66 -17.48 -13.69 7.01
N TRP A 67 -17.21 -14.52 6.01
CA TRP A 67 -18.21 -15.24 5.22
C TRP A 67 -18.35 -16.71 5.65
N VAL A 68 -17.47 -17.23 6.50
CA VAL A 68 -17.43 -18.66 6.86
C VAL A 68 -18.59 -19.05 7.78
N CYS A 69 -18.69 -18.45 8.96
CA CYS A 69 -19.77 -18.71 9.91
C CYS A 69 -20.10 -17.46 10.74
N ARG A 70 -21.09 -17.57 11.64
CA ARG A 70 -21.48 -16.44 12.50
C ARG A 70 -20.35 -16.04 13.46
N GLU A 71 -19.63 -17.01 14.00
CA GLU A 71 -18.55 -16.77 14.96
C GLU A 71 -17.37 -16.03 14.32
N SER A 72 -16.88 -16.53 13.18
CA SER A 72 -15.78 -15.89 12.44
C SER A 72 -16.17 -14.49 11.95
N ARG A 73 -17.44 -14.29 11.57
CA ARG A 73 -17.98 -12.99 11.21
C ARG A 73 -17.92 -11.99 12.36
N LEU A 74 -18.34 -12.39 13.56
CA LEU A 74 -18.28 -11.53 14.73
C LEU A 74 -16.84 -11.10 15.01
N ILE A 75 -15.88 -12.04 14.99
CA ILE A 75 -14.45 -11.72 15.15
C ILE A 75 -13.95 -10.73 14.10
N ALA A 76 -14.31 -10.91 12.83
CA ALA A 76 -13.88 -10.01 11.76
C ALA A 76 -14.40 -8.58 11.92
N PHE A 77 -15.66 -8.42 12.36
CA PHE A 77 -16.26 -7.10 12.59
C PHE A 77 -15.88 -6.48 13.93
N GLU A 78 -15.59 -7.26 14.97
CA GLU A 78 -15.04 -6.73 16.23
C GLU A 78 -13.61 -6.21 16.05
N ALA A 79 -12.81 -6.90 15.23
CA ALA A 79 -11.42 -6.53 15.00
C ALA A 79 -11.24 -5.32 14.06
N SER A 80 -12.28 -4.91 13.33
CA SER A 80 -12.18 -3.84 12.34
C SER A 80 -13.28 -2.80 12.49
N HIS A 81 -12.95 -1.53 12.24
CA HIS A 81 -13.94 -0.46 12.22
C HIS A 81 -13.88 0.31 10.90
N CYS A 82 -15.01 0.91 10.54
CA CYS A 82 -15.14 1.74 9.35
C CYS A 82 -14.86 3.19 9.74
N LEU A 83 -13.83 3.79 9.14
CA LEU A 83 -13.59 5.22 9.19
C LEU A 83 -14.28 5.89 7.99
N ASP A 84 -15.00 6.96 8.26
CA ASP A 84 -15.56 7.84 7.24
C ASP A 84 -14.73 9.13 7.19
N MET A 85 -13.97 9.27 6.10
CA MET A 85 -12.99 10.34 5.91
C MET A 85 -13.62 11.71 5.70
N ASP A 86 -14.94 11.77 5.46
CA ASP A 86 -15.68 13.03 5.31
C ASP A 86 -16.37 13.46 6.62
N SER A 87 -16.38 12.60 7.64
CA SER A 87 -17.11 12.82 8.90
C SER A 87 -16.32 13.53 9.99
N GLU A 88 -14.97 13.51 9.91
CA GLU A 88 -14.08 14.05 10.94
C GLU A 88 -13.64 15.49 10.59
N PRO A 89 -13.97 16.50 11.42
CA PRO A 89 -13.91 17.92 11.07
C PRO A 89 -12.53 18.57 11.33
N HIS A 90 -11.43 17.87 11.08
CA HIS A 90 -10.10 18.46 11.23
C HIS A 90 -9.68 19.21 9.96
N LEU A 91 -9.90 20.53 9.97
CA LEU A 91 -9.56 21.47 8.88
C LEU A 91 -8.10 21.38 8.42
N ASN A 92 -7.17 21.02 9.31
CA ASN A 92 -5.72 21.02 9.04
C ASN A 92 -5.20 19.73 8.39
N THR A 93 -6.00 18.65 8.31
CA THR A 93 -5.62 17.38 7.68
C THR A 93 -6.51 17.05 6.48
N ARG A 94 -7.27 18.03 5.98
CA ARG A 94 -8.25 17.83 4.92
C ARG A 94 -7.56 17.72 3.58
N TRP A 95 -6.94 16.58 3.32
CA TRP A 95 -6.57 16.19 1.98
C TRP A 95 -7.81 15.80 1.19
N SER A 96 -7.99 16.35 0.00
CA SER A 96 -9.02 15.96 -0.96
C SER A 96 -8.37 15.69 -2.30
N SER A 97 -8.76 14.60 -2.95
CA SER A 97 -8.36 14.24 -4.32
C SER A 97 -9.43 13.34 -4.92
N ASP A 98 -9.58 13.34 -6.24
CA ASP A 98 -10.49 12.43 -6.95
C ASP A 98 -10.11 10.94 -6.76
N LEU A 99 -8.85 10.68 -6.41
CA LEU A 99 -8.35 9.34 -6.12
C LEU A 99 -8.58 8.93 -4.65
N ARG A 100 -8.83 9.89 -3.76
CA ARG A 100 -8.98 9.64 -2.31
C ARG A 100 -10.22 8.79 -2.01
N LEU A 101 -10.05 7.83 -1.12
CA LEU A 101 -11.15 7.00 -0.63
C LEU A 101 -11.91 7.68 0.50
N LYS A 102 -13.24 7.66 0.42
CA LYS A 102 -14.13 8.24 1.45
C LYS A 102 -14.32 7.34 2.67
N LYS A 103 -14.18 6.02 2.50
CA LYS A 103 -14.44 5.04 3.57
C LYS A 103 -13.33 4.01 3.64
N LEU A 104 -12.76 3.85 4.82
CA LEU A 104 -11.68 2.92 5.10
C LEU A 104 -12.18 1.88 6.11
N ARG A 105 -11.77 0.61 5.95
CA ARG A 105 -11.99 -0.42 6.98
C ARG A 105 -10.64 -0.82 7.52
N ILE A 106 -10.36 -0.45 8.76
CA ILE A 106 -9.05 -0.66 9.38
C ILE A 106 -9.15 -1.59 10.59
N ASN A 107 -8.13 -2.41 10.77
CA ASN A 107 -7.84 -3.13 12.00
C ASN A 107 -6.58 -2.52 12.66
N PRO A 108 -6.74 -1.71 13.73
CA PRO A 108 -5.62 -1.02 14.40
C PRO A 108 -4.48 -1.92 14.88
N SER A 109 -4.77 -3.20 15.15
CA SER A 109 -3.77 -4.14 15.65
C SER A 109 -2.94 -4.76 14.53
N ARG A 110 -3.46 -4.85 13.30
CA ARG A 110 -2.84 -5.62 12.21
C ARG A 110 -2.52 -4.83 10.95
N ASP A 111 -3.34 -3.85 10.61
CA ASP A 111 -3.25 -3.14 9.33
C ASP A 111 -2.17 -2.05 9.33
N ALA A 112 -1.61 -1.82 8.14
CA ALA A 112 -0.77 -0.66 7.82
C ALA A 112 -1.51 0.19 6.79
N ILE A 113 -1.33 1.51 6.82
CA ILE A 113 -1.96 2.40 5.84
C ILE A 113 -0.98 2.78 4.72
N HIS A 114 -1.45 2.92 3.49
CA HIS A 114 -0.63 3.26 2.34
C HIS A 114 -1.20 4.44 1.56
N LEU A 115 -0.33 5.35 1.14
CA LEU A 115 -0.62 6.48 0.27
C LEU A 115 0.00 6.25 -1.11
N ASN A 116 -0.86 6.06 -2.12
CA ASN A 116 -0.43 5.93 -3.51
C ASN A 116 -0.24 7.29 -4.17
N TRP A 117 -1.07 8.28 -3.82
CA TRP A 117 -1.05 9.64 -4.36
C TRP A 117 0.36 10.18 -4.31
N THR A 118 0.81 10.82 -5.37
CA THR A 118 2.08 11.56 -5.35
C THR A 118 1.87 12.91 -6.03
N PRO A 119 2.73 13.91 -5.76
CA PRO A 119 2.66 15.19 -6.44
C PRO A 119 2.67 15.12 -7.97
N CYS A 120 3.20 14.05 -8.59
CA CYS A 120 3.17 13.90 -10.04
C CYS A 120 1.75 13.69 -10.61
N TYR A 121 0.76 13.47 -9.75
CA TYR A 121 -0.64 13.23 -10.11
C TYR A 121 -1.42 14.55 -10.20
N GLU A 122 -0.89 15.64 -9.63
CA GLU A 122 -1.53 16.98 -9.60
C GLU A 122 -2.01 17.46 -10.97
N PRO A 123 -1.25 17.35 -12.08
CA PRO A 123 -1.70 17.85 -13.38
C PRO A 123 -2.97 17.17 -13.89
N SER A 124 -3.25 15.94 -13.44
CA SER A 124 -4.36 15.11 -13.92
C SER A 124 -5.54 15.04 -12.95
N TYR A 125 -5.33 15.43 -11.69
CA TYR A 125 -6.32 15.26 -10.63
C TYR A 125 -6.37 16.48 -9.71
N GLN A 126 -7.57 17.01 -9.51
CA GLN A 126 -7.79 18.10 -8.57
C GLN A 126 -7.44 17.62 -7.17
N TYR A 127 -6.68 18.43 -6.43
CA TYR A 127 -6.43 18.17 -5.01
C TYR A 127 -6.47 19.44 -4.18
N SER A 128 -6.60 19.26 -2.86
CA SER A 128 -6.37 20.30 -1.86
C SER A 128 -5.92 19.68 -0.55
N GLY A 129 -5.24 20.46 0.29
CA GLY A 129 -4.68 20.00 1.57
C GLY A 129 -3.43 19.13 1.43
N SER A 130 -3.03 18.49 2.52
CA SER A 130 -1.78 17.72 2.62
C SER A 130 -2.05 16.22 2.72
N ALA A 131 -1.71 15.45 1.68
CA ALA A 131 -1.86 14.00 1.69
C ALA A 131 -0.97 13.33 2.74
N LEU A 132 0.22 13.90 2.97
CA LEU A 132 1.15 13.43 3.98
C LEU A 132 0.65 13.63 5.41
N ASP A 133 0.01 14.76 5.72
CA ASP A 133 -0.59 14.96 7.05
C ASP A 133 -1.79 14.02 7.25
N CYS A 134 -2.59 13.79 6.20
CA CYS A 134 -3.65 12.79 6.22
C CYS A 134 -3.09 11.39 6.50
N LEU A 135 -1.99 11.01 5.84
CA LEU A 135 -1.29 9.75 6.09
C LEU A 135 -0.79 9.66 7.53
N ALA A 136 -0.06 10.67 8.00
CA ALA A 136 0.51 10.68 9.35
C ALA A 136 -0.58 10.58 10.43
N TRP A 137 -1.69 11.31 10.26
CA TRP A 137 -2.85 11.26 11.14
C TRP A 137 -3.43 9.85 11.24
N ASN A 138 -3.73 9.23 10.10
CA ASN A 138 -4.31 7.88 10.09
C ASN A 138 -3.32 6.82 10.57
N ALA A 139 -2.03 6.96 10.25
CA ALA A 139 -0.98 6.07 10.71
C ALA A 139 -0.83 6.12 12.23
N ALA A 140 -1.09 7.25 12.89
CA ALA A 140 -1.05 7.36 14.35
C ALA A 140 -2.03 6.38 15.03
N SER A 141 -3.23 6.21 14.48
CA SER A 141 -4.23 5.22 14.92
C SER A 141 -3.83 3.76 14.63
N LEU A 142 -2.79 3.54 13.82
CA LEU A 142 -2.26 2.22 13.43
C LEU A 142 -0.85 1.97 13.99
N LYS A 143 -0.51 2.58 15.14
CA LYS A 143 0.81 2.48 15.80
C LYS A 143 1.96 2.97 14.92
N GLY A 144 1.70 3.99 14.09
CA GLY A 144 2.66 4.61 13.18
C GLY A 144 3.00 3.77 11.95
N ARG A 145 2.24 2.71 11.64
CA ARG A 145 2.43 1.88 10.44
C ARG A 145 1.79 2.56 9.24
N GLY A 146 2.62 3.26 8.47
CA GLY A 146 2.23 3.93 7.25
C GLY A 146 3.24 3.66 6.14
N SER A 147 2.85 3.78 4.89
CA SER A 147 3.78 3.77 3.77
C SER A 147 3.37 4.75 2.69
N LEU A 148 4.37 5.24 1.95
CA LEU A 148 4.17 6.17 0.85
C LEU A 148 5.11 5.86 -0.31
N MET A 149 4.78 6.36 -1.49
CA MET A 149 5.59 6.19 -2.69
C MET A 149 6.89 6.99 -2.61
N PHE A 150 7.97 6.42 -3.15
CA PHE A 150 9.28 7.07 -3.22
C PHE A 150 9.25 8.46 -3.89
N ASP A 151 8.33 8.69 -4.83
CA ASP A 151 8.19 9.95 -5.56
C ASP A 151 7.93 11.16 -4.64
N TYR A 152 7.44 10.97 -3.41
CA TYR A 152 7.36 12.07 -2.42
C TYR A 152 8.72 12.64 -2.03
N LEU A 153 9.77 11.80 -2.11
CA LEU A 153 11.15 12.17 -1.87
C LEU A 153 11.83 12.71 -3.13
N ASP A 154 11.13 12.79 -4.26
CA ASP A 154 11.64 13.35 -5.50
C ASP A 154 11.06 14.75 -5.77
N ASN A 155 11.91 15.65 -6.28
CA ASN A 155 11.53 17.02 -6.63
C ASN A 155 11.07 17.14 -8.09
N ALA A 156 10.95 16.01 -8.81
CA ALA A 156 10.64 16.02 -10.23
C ALA A 156 9.23 16.60 -10.52
N PHE A 157 8.36 16.61 -9.52
CA PHE A 157 6.98 17.08 -9.61
C PHE A 157 6.65 17.84 -8.33
N ASP A 158 7.07 19.10 -8.21
CA ASP A 158 6.78 19.93 -7.04
C ASP A 158 5.27 20.23 -6.98
N GLY A 159 4.56 19.69 -5.99
CA GLY A 159 3.10 19.78 -5.99
C GLY A 159 2.36 19.52 -4.67
N GLU A 160 2.98 19.69 -3.49
CA GLU A 160 2.19 19.75 -2.22
C GLU A 160 2.82 20.68 -1.18
N ALA A 161 4.12 20.52 -0.89
CA ALA A 161 4.85 21.27 0.12
C ALA A 161 6.37 21.25 -0.15
N PRO A 162 7.17 22.15 0.45
CA PRO A 162 8.63 22.05 0.49
C PRO A 162 9.08 20.66 0.97
N ILE A 163 10.22 20.18 0.46
CA ILE A 163 10.76 18.85 0.80
C ILE A 163 10.99 18.68 2.31
N GLU A 164 11.32 19.77 3.01
CA GLU A 164 11.50 19.79 4.46
C GLU A 164 10.21 19.38 5.21
N ASP A 165 9.06 19.89 4.81
CA ASP A 165 7.76 19.56 5.41
C ASP A 165 7.37 18.10 5.11
N ARG A 166 7.71 17.61 3.91
CA ARG A 166 7.49 16.20 3.53
C ARG A 166 8.31 15.25 4.40
N ILE A 167 9.56 15.63 4.68
CA ILE A 167 10.46 14.89 5.57
C ILE A 167 9.92 14.91 7.01
N GLU A 168 9.42 16.04 7.49
CA GLU A 168 8.81 16.13 8.82
C GLU A 168 7.59 15.20 8.93
N ALA A 169 6.71 15.20 7.93
CA ALA A 169 5.55 14.31 7.90
C ALA A 169 5.98 12.82 7.88
N LEU A 170 7.05 12.48 7.16
CA LEU A 170 7.66 11.16 7.19
C LEU A 170 8.19 10.76 8.58
N GLN A 171 8.84 11.68 9.29
CA GLN A 171 9.34 11.43 10.65
C GLN A 171 8.22 11.11 11.64
N ARG A 172 6.98 11.53 11.37
CA ARG A 172 5.81 11.18 12.17
C ARG A 172 5.39 9.70 11.98
N LEU A 173 5.82 9.04 10.90
CA LEU A 173 5.60 7.62 10.66
C LEU A 173 6.63 6.77 11.41
N LYS A 174 6.38 6.52 12.71
CA LYS A 174 7.30 5.76 13.59
C LYS A 174 7.72 4.40 13.03
N ASN A 175 6.84 3.73 12.28
CA ASN A 175 7.09 2.48 11.58
C ASN A 175 6.77 2.65 10.08
N GLY A 176 7.25 3.77 9.52
CA GLY A 176 7.02 4.15 8.14
C GLY A 176 7.82 3.31 7.15
N ALA A 177 7.25 3.05 5.99
CA ALA A 177 7.96 2.46 4.86
C ALA A 177 7.88 3.36 3.62
N VAL A 178 8.94 3.35 2.81
CA VAL A 178 8.95 4.00 1.51
C VAL A 178 8.86 2.92 0.44
N VAL A 179 7.79 2.99 -0.37
CA VAL A 179 7.54 2.07 -1.47
C VAL A 179 8.34 2.53 -2.68
N MET A 180 9.37 1.76 -3.01
CA MET A 180 10.29 2.06 -4.12
C MET A 180 9.71 1.65 -5.47
N ARG A 181 8.87 0.61 -5.49
CA ARG A 181 8.38 -0.01 -6.72
C ARG A 181 7.08 -0.75 -6.47
N ILE A 182 6.16 -0.64 -7.43
CA ILE A 182 4.94 -1.46 -7.49
C ILE A 182 5.15 -2.55 -8.53
N ILE A 183 4.82 -3.79 -8.16
CA ILE A 183 4.74 -4.93 -9.07
C ILE A 183 3.29 -5.42 -9.09
N VAL A 184 2.73 -5.53 -10.29
CA VAL A 184 1.35 -5.96 -10.49
C VAL A 184 1.33 -7.44 -10.82
N VAL A 185 0.48 -8.21 -10.15
CA VAL A 185 0.35 -9.65 -10.40
C VAL A 185 -0.97 -9.94 -11.09
N HIS A 186 -0.91 -10.22 -12.39
CA HIS A 186 -2.08 -10.56 -13.20
C HIS A 186 -2.49 -12.01 -12.97
N THR A 187 -3.41 -12.25 -12.03
CA THR A 187 -3.80 -13.62 -11.67
C THR A 187 -5.27 -13.75 -11.30
N THR A 188 -5.75 -14.99 -11.17
CA THR A 188 -7.09 -15.26 -10.64
C THR A 188 -7.04 -15.38 -9.12
N PHE A 189 -8.18 -15.17 -8.46
CA PHE A 189 -8.30 -15.35 -7.01
C PHE A 189 -7.85 -16.74 -6.57
N GLU A 190 -8.24 -17.79 -7.29
CA GLU A 190 -7.88 -19.18 -6.97
C GLU A 190 -6.35 -19.40 -7.02
N LYS A 191 -5.67 -18.89 -8.05
CA LYS A 191 -4.22 -18.99 -8.18
C LYS A 191 -3.50 -18.20 -7.07
N ALA A 192 -3.97 -17.00 -6.76
CA ALA A 192 -3.43 -16.18 -5.67
C ALA A 192 -3.61 -16.83 -4.29
N MET A 193 -4.75 -17.46 -4.05
CA MET A 193 -5.02 -18.18 -2.80
C MET A 193 -4.11 -19.41 -2.68
N LYS A 194 -4.02 -20.23 -3.73
CA LYS A 194 -3.19 -21.45 -3.75
C LYS A 194 -1.69 -21.17 -3.64
N SER A 195 -1.24 -19.97 -3.99
CA SER A 195 0.17 -19.60 -3.85
C SER A 195 0.59 -19.35 -2.41
N GLY A 196 -0.36 -19.06 -1.50
CA GLY A 196 -0.07 -18.63 -0.12
C GLY A 196 0.64 -17.27 -0.05
N LEU A 197 0.69 -16.52 -1.16
CA LEU A 197 1.42 -15.26 -1.24
C LEU A 197 0.57 -14.03 -0.92
N PHE A 198 -0.75 -14.14 -0.78
CA PHE A 198 -1.66 -12.98 -0.64
C PHE A 198 -2.54 -13.10 0.61
N GLY A 199 -1.92 -13.36 1.75
CA GLY A 199 -2.60 -13.71 2.99
C GLY A 199 -2.98 -15.19 3.06
N LEU A 200 -3.44 -15.62 4.23
CA LEU A 200 -3.74 -17.04 4.49
C LEU A 200 -4.85 -17.57 3.57
N LEU A 201 -5.82 -16.73 3.23
CA LEU A 201 -6.99 -17.11 2.43
C LEU A 201 -7.09 -16.36 1.09
N GLY A 202 -6.04 -15.65 0.68
CA GLY A 202 -6.11 -14.73 -0.46
C GLY A 202 -6.80 -13.40 -0.15
N ASP A 203 -6.93 -13.04 1.13
CA ASP A 203 -7.64 -11.86 1.65
C ASP A 203 -6.72 -10.64 1.86
N ALA A 204 -5.44 -10.74 1.47
CA ALA A 204 -4.48 -9.63 1.44
C ALA A 204 -3.92 -9.45 0.01
N PRO A 205 -4.73 -8.92 -0.93
CA PRO A 205 -4.33 -8.79 -2.34
C PRO A 205 -3.19 -7.79 -2.57
N ILE A 206 -2.91 -6.93 -1.60
CA ILE A 206 -1.78 -5.99 -1.61
C ILE A 206 -0.79 -6.42 -0.54
N GLN A 207 0.48 -6.51 -0.93
CA GLN A 207 1.58 -6.91 -0.07
C GLN A 207 2.60 -5.78 0.00
N LEU A 208 2.99 -5.41 1.22
CA LEU A 208 4.15 -4.57 1.47
C LEU A 208 5.28 -5.49 1.96
N VAL A 209 6.39 -5.53 1.23
CA VAL A 209 7.50 -6.45 1.51
C VAL A 209 8.77 -5.64 1.74
N ASP A 210 9.48 -5.94 2.83
CA ASP A 210 10.78 -5.32 3.12
C ASP A 210 11.79 -5.75 2.05
N ILE A 211 12.59 -4.80 1.56
CA ILE A 211 13.61 -5.06 0.53
C ILE A 211 14.62 -6.15 0.96
N SER A 212 14.81 -6.31 2.27
CA SER A 212 15.72 -7.30 2.86
C SER A 212 15.14 -8.72 2.87
N ASP A 213 13.83 -8.88 2.66
CA ASP A 213 13.18 -10.19 2.54
C ASP A 213 13.25 -10.70 1.09
N GLU A 214 14.47 -11.04 0.69
CA GLU A 214 14.78 -11.51 -0.67
C GLU A 214 14.02 -12.80 -1.03
N VAL A 215 13.75 -13.67 -0.05
CA VAL A 215 12.99 -14.91 -0.23
C VAL A 215 11.55 -14.59 -0.62
N ARG A 216 10.91 -13.67 0.11
CA ARG A 216 9.54 -13.25 -0.15
C ARG A 216 9.42 -12.50 -1.47
N ILE A 217 10.35 -11.59 -1.75
CA ILE A 217 10.41 -10.85 -3.02
C ILE A 217 10.60 -11.82 -4.17
N GLY A 218 11.53 -12.77 -4.08
CA GLY A 218 11.75 -13.80 -5.08
C GLY A 218 10.48 -14.60 -5.36
N ALA A 219 9.81 -15.09 -4.33
CA ALA A 219 8.57 -15.87 -4.49
C ALA A 219 7.44 -15.08 -5.19
N LEU A 220 7.28 -13.80 -4.87
CA LEU A 220 6.29 -12.92 -5.51
C LEU A 220 6.66 -12.60 -6.97
N MET A 221 7.92 -12.26 -7.23
CA MET A 221 8.42 -11.97 -8.58
C MET A 221 8.30 -13.19 -9.50
N ASP A 222 8.71 -14.37 -9.02
CA ASP A 222 8.61 -15.61 -9.78
C ASP A 222 7.14 -15.98 -10.07
N PHE A 223 6.25 -15.74 -9.10
CA PHE A 223 4.82 -15.96 -9.29
C PHE A 223 4.23 -14.97 -10.31
N ALA A 224 4.62 -13.70 -10.26
CA ALA A 224 4.22 -12.67 -11.21
C ALA A 224 4.66 -13.01 -12.63
N GLU A 225 5.94 -13.36 -12.81
CA GLU A 225 6.53 -13.71 -14.10
C GLU A 225 5.87 -14.95 -14.73
N ARG A 226 5.59 -15.98 -13.92
CA ARG A 226 4.81 -17.15 -14.38
C ARG A 226 3.41 -16.76 -14.81
N CYS A 227 2.71 -15.95 -14.01
CA CYS A 227 1.35 -15.51 -14.34
C CYS A 227 1.32 -14.70 -15.65
N GLU A 228 2.26 -13.78 -15.86
CA GLU A 228 2.35 -13.01 -17.10
C GLU A 228 2.64 -13.90 -18.32
N SER A 229 3.47 -14.94 -18.14
CA SER A 229 3.84 -15.87 -19.21
C SER A 229 2.68 -16.80 -19.63
N GLU A 230 1.77 -17.12 -18.71
CA GLU A 230 0.63 -17.99 -18.96
C GLU A 230 -0.57 -17.26 -19.60
N ILE A 231 -0.64 -15.93 -19.49
CA ILE A 231 -1.76 -15.15 -20.01
C ILE A 231 -1.69 -15.08 -21.54
N LYS A 232 -2.62 -15.78 -22.21
CA LYS A 232 -2.81 -15.67 -23.65
C LYS A 232 -3.65 -14.42 -23.97
N GLY A 233 -2.99 -13.33 -24.37
CA GLY A 233 -3.63 -12.24 -25.11
C GLY A 233 -4.27 -11.10 -24.30
N SER A 234 -3.73 -10.74 -23.13
CA SER A 234 -4.27 -9.60 -22.34
C SER A 234 -3.23 -8.64 -21.80
N ILE A 235 -1.94 -8.95 -21.89
CA ILE A 235 -0.85 -8.07 -21.44
C ILE A 235 -0.24 -7.40 -22.67
N ILE A 236 -0.51 -6.12 -22.84
CA ILE A 236 -0.02 -5.31 -23.97
C ILE A 236 1.47 -4.94 -23.78
N LYS A 237 1.93 -4.84 -22.53
CA LYS A 237 3.32 -4.57 -22.15
C LYS A 237 3.69 -5.40 -20.92
N LYS A 238 4.76 -6.20 -21.04
CA LYS A 238 5.31 -6.97 -19.91
C LYS A 238 5.91 -6.03 -18.88
N GLN A 239 5.79 -6.39 -17.62
CA GLN A 239 6.53 -5.71 -16.57
C GLN A 239 8.00 -6.12 -16.60
N ASP A 240 8.84 -5.23 -16.10
CA ASP A 240 10.22 -5.56 -15.82
C ASP A 240 10.27 -6.28 -14.47
N PHE A 241 10.87 -7.48 -14.40
CA PHE A 241 11.03 -8.24 -13.15
C PHE A 241 12.49 -8.26 -12.66
N HIS A 242 13.29 -7.24 -13.01
CA HIS A 242 14.63 -7.09 -12.44
C HIS A 242 14.57 -7.01 -10.91
N ARG A 243 15.56 -7.61 -10.27
CA ARG A 243 15.72 -7.61 -8.82
C ARG A 243 16.87 -6.67 -8.48
N ASP A 244 16.56 -5.55 -7.84
CA ASP A 244 17.59 -4.66 -7.32
C ASP A 244 18.25 -5.28 -6.09
N SER A 245 19.56 -5.08 -5.94
CA SER A 245 20.22 -5.43 -4.68
C SER A 245 19.79 -4.48 -3.57
N VAL A 246 19.75 -5.01 -2.34
CA VAL A 246 19.46 -4.23 -1.13
C VAL A 246 20.38 -3.01 -1.03
N GLU A 247 21.66 -3.16 -1.37
CA GLU A 247 22.66 -2.09 -1.37
C GLU A 247 22.35 -1.01 -2.41
N SER A 248 21.91 -1.40 -3.61
CA SER A 248 21.51 -0.47 -4.67
C SER A 248 20.34 0.40 -4.21
N VAL A 249 19.28 -0.23 -3.70
CA VAL A 249 18.08 0.47 -3.19
C VAL A 249 18.43 1.40 -2.02
N LYS A 250 19.24 0.94 -1.06
CA LYS A 250 19.71 1.75 0.06
C LYS A 250 20.54 2.94 -0.42
N THR A 251 21.36 2.77 -1.45
CA THR A 251 22.19 3.83 -2.02
C THR A 251 21.33 4.89 -2.71
N ILE A 252 20.31 4.48 -3.47
CA ILE A 252 19.34 5.39 -4.11
C ILE A 252 18.61 6.22 -3.04
N LEU A 253 18.07 5.54 -2.02
CA LEU A 253 17.33 6.19 -0.94
C LEU A 253 18.22 7.17 -0.16
N LYS A 254 19.42 6.75 0.25
CA LYS A 254 20.40 7.62 0.92
C LYS A 254 20.82 8.79 0.03
N GLY A 255 21.01 8.57 -1.26
CA GLY A 255 21.39 9.60 -2.22
C GLY A 255 20.33 10.70 -2.34
N LYS A 256 19.04 10.35 -2.29
CA LYS A 256 17.96 11.34 -2.27
C LYS A 256 17.88 12.05 -0.92
N LEU A 257 17.88 11.31 0.17
CA LEU A 257 17.80 11.88 1.52
C LEU A 257 19.00 12.83 1.80
N SER A 258 20.23 12.43 1.50
CA SER A 258 21.44 13.22 1.78
C SER A 258 21.53 14.56 1.02
N LYS A 259 20.94 14.66 -0.17
CA LYS A 259 20.80 15.94 -0.89
C LYS A 259 19.97 16.97 -0.10
N HIS A 260 19.19 16.51 0.87
CA HIS A 260 18.27 17.33 1.66
C HIS A 260 18.64 17.37 3.16
N PHE A 261 19.45 16.43 3.67
CA PHE A 261 19.91 16.39 5.07
C PHE A 261 21.20 17.17 5.36
N LEU A 262 21.97 17.62 4.35
CA LEU A 262 23.13 18.47 4.61
C LEU A 262 22.67 19.91 4.95
N PRO A 263 23.24 20.57 5.98
CA PRO A 263 22.98 21.97 6.21
C PRO A 263 23.40 22.73 4.95
N LYS A 264 22.43 23.35 4.26
CA LYS A 264 22.71 24.22 3.11
C LYS A 264 23.73 25.26 3.59
N GLU A 265 24.97 25.23 3.09
CA GLU A 265 25.85 26.38 3.25
C GLU A 265 25.11 27.62 2.73
N PRO A 266 25.26 28.78 3.39
CA PRO A 266 24.55 29.98 3.01
C PRO A 266 24.86 30.33 1.55
N ARG A 267 23.81 30.31 0.71
CA ARG A 267 23.92 30.76 -0.67
C ARG A 267 24.15 32.27 -0.66
N HIS A 268 25.35 32.67 -1.06
CA HIS A 268 25.70 34.08 -1.26
C HIS A 268 25.16 34.50 -2.63
N TYR A 269 24.17 35.39 -2.63
CA TYR A 269 23.63 35.97 -3.86
C TYR A 269 24.26 37.34 -4.09
N LEU A 270 24.90 37.54 -5.24
CA LEU A 270 25.26 38.87 -5.74
C LEU A 270 24.08 39.37 -6.58
N THR A 271 23.41 40.41 -6.10
CA THR A 271 22.35 41.11 -6.84
C THR A 271 23.01 42.10 -7.80
N TYR A 272 22.76 41.96 -9.10
CA TYR A 272 23.10 42.97 -10.09
C TYR A 272 21.87 43.82 -10.35
N ILE A 273 21.95 45.10 -9.97
CA ILE A 273 20.95 46.13 -10.32
C ILE A 273 21.46 46.79 -11.61
N PRO A 274 20.79 46.61 -12.77
CA PRO A 274 21.12 47.37 -13.96
C PRO A 274 20.72 48.86 -13.78
N PRO A 275 21.37 49.79 -14.52
CA PRO A 275 21.11 51.22 -14.38
C PRO A 275 19.65 51.61 -14.69
#